data_AF-A0A846QEU8-F1
#
_entry.id   AF-A0A846QEU8-F1
#
_cell.length_a   1.000
_cell.length_b   1.000
_cell.length_c   1.000
_cell.angle_alpha   90.00
_cell.angle_beta   90.00
_cell.angle_gamma   90.00
#
_symmetry.space_group_name_H-M   'P 1'
#
loop_
_entity.id
_entity.type
_entity.pdbx_description
1 polymer ?
#
loop_
_entity_poly.entity_id
_entity_poly.type
_entity_poly.pdbx_seq_one_letter_code
_entity_poly.pdbx_strand_id
1 'polypeptide(L)'
;MAVDFLTDFVSDLGVGFGDPVTLAINIILSTIIGGIVLLILLEIVGKHFSEEVKPVNAFLLVLVINIINLPVIFGLLTSFASFIPFLPVILPVLIWIILVKFFFKELAISHAILVGVIGYLLTLFVVPYLIGLAMGFLPV
;
A
#
# COMPACT_ATOMS: atom_id res chain seq x y z
N MET A 1 -13.30 30.79 -2.50
CA MET A 1 -12.83 30.99 -1.11
C MET A 1 -12.41 29.67 -0.43
N ALA A 2 -13.28 28.68 -0.23
CA ALA A 2 -12.86 27.37 0.31
C ALA A 2 -12.08 26.51 -0.71
N VAL A 3 -12.43 26.64 -2.00
CA VAL A 3 -11.73 25.96 -3.10
C VAL A 3 -10.32 26.52 -3.25
N ASP A 4 -10.17 27.85 -3.25
CA ASP A 4 -8.87 28.53 -3.35
C ASP A 4 -7.92 28.13 -2.22
N PHE A 5 -8.42 28.06 -0.98
CA PHE A 5 -7.64 27.61 0.18
C PHE A 5 -7.14 26.17 0.03
N LEU A 6 -7.97 25.27 -0.53
CA LEU A 6 -7.57 23.88 -0.76
C LEU A 6 -6.52 23.77 -1.86
N THR A 7 -6.64 24.54 -2.95
CA THR A 7 -5.64 24.57 -4.02
C THR A 7 -4.33 25.19 -3.56
N ASP A 8 -4.38 26.26 -2.77
CA ASP A 8 -3.17 26.93 -2.26
C ASP A 8 -2.47 26.04 -1.22
N PHE A 9 -3.22 25.42 -0.31
CA PHE A 9 -2.70 24.44 0.66
C PHE A 9 -2.08 23.21 -0.02
N VAL A 10 -2.70 22.72 -1.08
CA VAL A 10 -2.16 21.63 -1.91
C VAL A 10 -0.88 22.05 -2.63
N SER A 11 -0.82 23.28 -3.14
CA SER A 11 0.34 23.80 -3.87
C SER A 11 1.54 24.07 -2.95
N ASP A 12 1.29 24.59 -1.74
CA ASP A 12 2.30 24.90 -0.73
C ASP A 12 2.88 23.65 -0.06
N LEU A 13 2.16 22.53 -0.08
CA LEU A 13 2.68 21.23 0.36
C LEU A 13 3.71 20.63 -0.62
N GLY A 14 4.02 21.30 -1.74
CA GLY A 14 4.94 20.79 -2.75
C GLY A 14 4.44 19.52 -3.45
N VAL A 15 3.15 19.21 -3.31
CA VAL A 15 2.52 18.05 -3.93
C VAL A 15 2.20 18.44 -5.35
N GLY A 16 3.21 18.33 -6.22
CA GLY A 16 2.99 18.16 -7.64
C GLY A 16 2.20 16.87 -7.82
N PHE A 17 0.86 16.94 -7.76
CA PHE A 17 0.03 15.92 -8.34
C PHE A 17 0.42 15.91 -9.82
N GLY A 18 1.21 14.92 -10.25
CA GLY A 18 1.36 14.64 -11.67
C GLY A 18 -0.02 14.48 -12.31
N ASP A 19 -0.06 14.29 -13.62
CA ASP A 19 -1.33 14.07 -14.33
C ASP A 19 -2.25 13.09 -13.55
N PRO A 20 -3.44 13.53 -13.07
CA PRO A 20 -4.32 12.72 -12.23
C PRO A 20 -4.72 11.40 -12.90
N VAL A 21 -4.77 11.38 -14.23
CA VAL A 21 -5.03 10.16 -15.01
C VAL A 21 -3.89 9.16 -14.84
N THR A 22 -2.64 9.62 -14.93
CA THR A 22 -1.45 8.81 -14.69
C THR A 22 -1.41 8.28 -13.25
N LEU A 23 -1.78 9.11 -12.26
CA LEU A 23 -1.84 8.69 -10.86
C LEU A 23 -2.93 7.62 -10.64
N ALA A 24 -4.11 7.77 -11.23
CA ALA A 24 -5.19 6.80 -11.16
C ALA A 24 -4.79 5.46 -11.82
N ILE A 25 -4.17 5.50 -13.00
CA ILE A 25 -3.65 4.31 -13.69
C ILE A 25 -2.62 3.59 -12.82
N ASN A 26 -1.69 4.34 -12.22
CA ASN A 26 -0.67 3.78 -11.33
C ASN A 26 -1.26 3.12 -10.08
N ILE A 27 -2.27 3.73 -9.46
CA ILE A 27 -2.97 3.11 -8.32
C ILE A 27 -3.65 1.81 -8.76
N ILE A 28 -4.35 1.81 -9.89
CA ILE A 28 -5.06 0.62 -10.39
C ILE A 28 -4.06 -0.50 -10.69
N LEU A 29 -3.01 -0.21 -11.47
CA LEU A 29 -1.98 -1.19 -11.81
C LEU A 29 -1.25 -1.72 -10.57
N SER A 30 -0.83 -0.83 -9.67
CA SER A 30 -0.19 -1.22 -8.41
C SER A 30 -1.12 -2.10 -7.56
N THR A 31 -2.41 -1.80 -7.55
CA THR A 31 -3.41 -2.58 -6.80
C THR A 31 -3.63 -3.96 -7.40
N ILE A 32 -3.70 -4.06 -8.73
CA ILE A 32 -3.86 -5.35 -9.42
C ILE A 32 -2.60 -6.20 -9.21
N ILE A 33 -1.42 -5.64 -9.49
CA ILE A 33 -0.15 -6.36 -9.40
C ILE A 33 0.15 -6.73 -7.95
N GLY A 34 0.07 -5.78 -7.03
CA GLY A 34 0.29 -6.02 -5.61
C GLY A 34 -0.75 -6.97 -5.01
N GLY A 35 -2.01 -6.86 -5.44
CA GLY A 35 -3.08 -7.76 -5.02
C GLY A 35 -2.83 -9.21 -5.43
N ILE A 36 -2.38 -9.43 -6.67
CA ILE A 36 -1.99 -10.78 -7.15
C ILE A 36 -0.80 -11.32 -6.35
N VAL A 37 0.25 -10.51 -6.15
CA VAL A 37 1.42 -10.92 -5.36
C VAL A 37 1.03 -11.29 -3.93
N LEU A 38 0.18 -10.48 -3.28
CA LEU A 38 -0.29 -10.74 -1.94
C LEU A 38 -1.20 -11.98 -1.87
N LEU A 39 -2.05 -12.19 -2.87
CA LEU A 39 -2.89 -13.38 -2.97
C LEU A 39 -2.03 -14.65 -3.06
N ILE A 40 -0.98 -14.64 -3.88
CA ILE A 40 -0.04 -15.76 -3.97
C ILE A 40 0.64 -16.01 -2.61
N LEU A 41 1.10 -14.95 -1.93
CA LEU A 41 1.69 -15.06 -0.59
C LEU A 41 0.70 -15.67 0.42
N LEU A 42 -0.53 -15.17 0.44
CA LEU A 42 -1.59 -15.64 1.32
C LEU A 42 -2.02 -17.07 0.99
N GLU A 43 -2.01 -17.49 -0.27
CA GLU A 43 -2.26 -18.89 -0.62
C GLU A 43 -1.16 -19.81 -0.09
N ILE A 44 0.11 -19.40 -0.18
CA ILE A 44 1.23 -20.20 0.33
C ILE A 44 1.12 -20.33 1.85
N VAL A 45 0.89 -19.23 2.55
CA VAL A 45 0.75 -19.20 4.02
C VAL A 45 -0.54 -19.92 4.44
N GLY A 46 -1.67 -19.59 3.83
CA GLY A 46 -2.98 -20.16 4.13
C GLY A 46 -3.08 -21.67 3.87
N LYS A 47 -2.45 -22.20 2.81
CA LYS A 47 -2.35 -23.66 2.60
C LYS A 47 -1.56 -24.35 3.71
N HIS A 48 -0.54 -23.70 4.25
CA HIS A 48 0.27 -24.28 5.32
C HIS A 48 -0.47 -24.27 6.67
N PHE A 49 -1.30 -23.24 6.91
CA PHE A 49 -1.97 -23.03 8.20
C PHE A 49 -3.48 -23.34 8.20
N SER A 50 -4.06 -23.75 7.07
CA SER A 50 -5.49 -24.07 6.88
C SER A 50 -6.43 -22.93 7.25
N GLU A 51 -6.03 -21.69 6.99
CA GLU A 51 -6.83 -20.48 7.26
C GLU A 51 -7.58 -20.04 5.98
N GLU A 52 -8.83 -19.58 6.12
CA GLU A 52 -9.60 -19.10 4.97
C GLU A 52 -9.07 -17.76 4.46
N VAL A 53 -8.65 -17.75 3.18
CA VAL A 53 -8.19 -16.55 2.50
C VAL A 53 -9.23 -16.12 1.48
N LYS A 54 -9.84 -14.95 1.69
CA LYS A 54 -10.75 -14.34 0.72
C LYS A 54 -9.95 -13.47 -0.26
N PRO A 55 -9.93 -13.80 -1.58
CA PRO A 55 -9.18 -13.04 -2.58
C PRO A 55 -9.50 -11.53 -2.58
N VAL A 56 -10.79 -11.19 -2.41
CA VAL A 56 -11.28 -9.81 -2.39
C VAL A 56 -10.58 -8.98 -1.31
N ASN A 57 -10.30 -9.56 -0.15
CA ASN A 57 -9.65 -8.85 0.96
C ASN A 57 -8.17 -8.55 0.65
N ALA A 58 -7.50 -9.37 -0.16
CA ALA A 58 -6.12 -9.12 -0.57
C ALA A 58 -6.02 -7.88 -1.48
N PHE A 59 -6.90 -7.79 -2.48
CA PHE A 59 -6.96 -6.62 -3.37
C PHE A 59 -7.37 -5.34 -2.62
N LEU A 60 -8.36 -5.42 -1.73
CA LEU A 60 -8.78 -4.28 -0.91
C LEU A 60 -7.68 -3.81 0.03
N LEU A 61 -6.96 -4.74 0.66
CA LEU A 61 -5.82 -4.40 1.52
C LEU A 61 -4.76 -3.62 0.73
N VAL A 62 -4.36 -4.12 -0.44
CA VAL A 62 -3.35 -3.45 -1.27
C VAL A 62 -3.84 -2.10 -1.76
N LEU A 63 -5.12 -1.97 -2.12
CA LEU A 63 -5.71 -0.69 -2.49
C LEU A 63 -5.61 0.33 -1.34
N VAL A 64 -6.01 -0.08 -0.13
CA VAL A 64 -5.93 0.78 1.06
C VAL A 64 -4.49 1.19 1.36
N ILE A 65 -3.54 0.28 1.20
CA ILE A 65 -2.12 0.59 1.38
C ILE A 65 -1.62 1.56 0.33
N ASN A 66 -2.00 1.38 -0.94
CA ASN A 66 -1.65 2.31 -2.00
C ASN A 66 -2.20 3.71 -1.73
N ILE A 67 -3.44 3.81 -1.23
CA ILE A 67 -4.05 5.07 -0.82
C ILE A 67 -3.26 5.69 0.34
N ILE A 68 -2.94 4.92 1.39
CA ILE A 68 -2.17 5.40 2.54
C ILE A 68 -0.77 5.88 2.13
N ASN A 69 -0.14 5.19 1.18
CA ASN A 69 1.19 5.51 0.66
C ASN A 69 1.18 6.72 -0.29
N LEU A 70 0.01 7.30 -0.61
CA LEU A 70 -0.02 8.52 -1.40
C LEU A 70 0.70 9.66 -0.65
N PRO A 71 1.44 10.52 -1.36
CA PRO A 71 2.26 11.58 -0.76
C PRO A 71 1.49 12.46 0.23
N VAL A 72 0.20 12.70 -0.03
CA VAL A 72 -0.69 13.48 0.84
C VAL A 72 -0.89 12.79 2.19
N ILE A 73 -1.32 11.52 2.18
CA ILE A 73 -1.68 10.80 3.40
C ILE A 73 -0.41 10.41 4.17
N PHE A 74 0.62 9.96 3.47
CA PHE A 74 1.90 9.60 4.07
C PHE A 74 2.65 10.83 4.60
N GLY A 75 2.60 11.96 3.89
CA GLY A 75 3.18 13.23 4.34
C GLY A 75 2.53 13.76 5.62
N LEU A 76 1.20 13.65 5.73
CA LEU A 76 0.48 13.99 6.96
C LEU A 76 0.89 13.06 8.12
N LEU A 77 0.92 11.74 7.88
CA LEU A 77 1.31 10.75 8.90
C LEU A 77 2.75 10.94 9.39
N THR A 78 3.68 11.24 8.49
CA THR A 78 5.10 11.45 8.82
C THR A 78 5.36 12.78 9.54
N SER A 79 4.54 13.80 9.29
CA SER A 79 4.62 15.08 9.99
C SER A 79 4.42 14.93 11.51
N PHE A 80 3.47 14.10 11.93
CA PHE A 80 3.24 13.76 13.34
C PHE A 80 4.33 12.83 13.92
N ALA A 81 5.06 12.11 13.06
CA ALA A 81 6.06 11.12 13.43
C ALA A 81 7.51 11.67 13.47
N SER A 82 7.72 12.93 13.08
CA SER A 82 9.04 13.55 12.90
C SER A 82 9.90 13.62 14.17
N PHE A 83 9.29 13.50 15.35
CA PHE A 83 9.97 13.59 16.65
C PHE A 83 10.71 12.31 17.08
N ILE A 84 10.45 11.17 16.41
CA ILE A 84 11.02 9.87 16.79
C ILE A 84 11.92 9.37 15.65
N PRO A 85 13.26 9.27 15.86
CA PRO A 85 14.13 8.69 14.85
C PRO A 85 13.69 7.24 14.59
N PHE A 86 13.72 6.81 13.32
CA PHE A 86 13.26 5.49 12.82
C PHE A 86 11.75 5.27 12.70
N LEU A 87 10.89 6.13 13.26
CA LEU A 87 9.44 5.97 13.13
C LEU A 87 8.95 5.97 11.67
N PRO A 88 9.50 6.77 10.73
CA PRO A 88 9.11 6.70 9.32
C PRO A 88 9.34 5.35 8.63
N VAL A 89 10.27 4.54 9.15
CA VAL A 89 10.57 3.19 8.62
C VAL A 89 9.70 2.14 9.29
N ILE A 90 9.46 2.27 10.59
CA ILE A 90 8.65 1.32 11.37
C ILE A 90 7.15 1.48 11.06
N LEU A 91 6.70 2.72 10.85
CA LEU A 91 5.29 3.05 10.67
C LEU A 91 4.65 2.32 9.47
N PRO A 92 5.26 2.28 8.26
CA PRO A 92 4.75 1.47 7.15
C PRO A 92 4.57 -0.02 7.50
N VAL A 93 5.53 -0.60 8.22
CA VAL A 93 5.47 -2.02 8.62
C VAL A 93 4.32 -2.24 9.59
N LEU A 94 4.13 -1.35 10.57
CA LEU A 94 3.00 -1.43 11.50
C LEU A 94 1.66 -1.29 10.78
N ILE A 95 1.55 -0.37 9.82
CA ILE A 95 0.35 -0.20 8.99
C ILE A 95 0.04 -1.51 8.25
N TRP A 96 1.04 -2.14 7.63
CA TRP A 96 0.88 -3.45 6.97
C TRP A 96 0.34 -4.51 7.94
N ILE A 97 0.96 -4.67 9.11
CA ILE A 97 0.56 -5.69 10.09
C ILE A 97 -0.87 -5.44 10.58
N ILE A 98 -1.22 -4.18 10.91
CA ILE A 98 -2.54 -3.79 11.38
C ILE A 98 -3.60 -4.05 10.29
N LEU A 99 -3.32 -3.68 9.05
CA LEU A 99 -4.25 -3.87 7.94
C LEU A 99 -4.44 -5.36 7.61
N VAL A 100 -3.37 -6.16 7.60
CA VAL A 100 -3.50 -7.62 7.43
C VAL A 100 -4.41 -8.19 8.51
N LYS A 101 -4.20 -7.84 9.78
CA LYS A 101 -5.06 -8.34 10.87
C LYS A 101 -6.49 -7.83 10.77
N PHE A 102 -6.70 -6.60 10.30
CA PHE A 102 -8.03 -6.01 10.13
C PHE A 102 -8.83 -6.69 9.00
N PHE A 103 -8.21 -6.90 7.84
CA PHE A 103 -8.84 -7.51 6.68
C PHE A 103 -8.96 -9.04 6.78
N PHE A 104 -8.04 -9.68 7.50
CA PHE A 104 -8.04 -11.11 7.75
C PHE A 104 -8.14 -11.39 9.24
N LYS A 105 -9.36 -11.25 9.77
CA LYS A 105 -9.61 -11.39 11.21
C LYS A 105 -9.28 -12.80 11.73
N GLU A 106 -9.45 -13.79 10.87
CA GLU A 106 -9.26 -15.22 11.14
C GLU A 106 -7.77 -15.62 11.23
N LEU A 107 -6.87 -14.83 10.62
CA LEU A 107 -5.42 -15.04 10.67
C LEU A 107 -4.89 -14.89 12.11
N ALA A 108 -4.10 -15.84 12.60
CA ALA A 108 -3.42 -15.68 13.89
C ALA A 108 -2.47 -14.46 13.86
N ILE A 109 -2.23 -13.83 15.01
CA ILE A 109 -1.45 -12.58 15.03
C ILE A 109 0.01 -12.80 14.58
N SER A 110 0.57 -13.98 14.85
CA SER A 110 1.89 -14.39 14.34
C SER A 110 1.94 -14.43 12.82
N HIS A 111 0.92 -14.99 12.17
CA HIS A 111 0.82 -15.02 10.71
C HIS A 111 0.55 -13.63 10.13
N ALA A 112 -0.28 -12.81 10.79
CA ALA A 112 -0.50 -11.44 10.37
C ALA A 112 0.80 -10.61 10.40
N ILE A 113 1.65 -10.82 11.41
CA ILE A 113 2.99 -10.21 11.49
C ILE A 113 3.86 -10.69 10.33
N LEU A 114 3.92 -12.01 10.09
CA LEU A 114 4.73 -12.59 9.01
C LEU A 114 4.29 -12.09 7.63
N VAL A 115 3.00 -12.16 7.34
CA VAL A 115 2.41 -11.69 6.08
C VAL A 115 2.58 -10.18 5.94
N GLY A 116 2.43 -9.41 7.02
CA GLY A 116 2.63 -7.96 7.00
C GLY A 116 4.07 -7.56 6.68
N VAL A 117 5.05 -8.21 7.31
CA VAL A 117 6.48 -7.94 7.07
C VAL A 117 6.89 -8.37 5.66
N ILE A 118 6.52 -9.59 5.24
CA ILE A 118 6.85 -10.08 3.90
C ILE A 118 6.12 -9.26 2.83
N GLY A 119 4.83 -8.98 3.04
CA GLY A 119 4.03 -8.14 2.14
C GLY A 119 4.65 -6.76 1.96
N TYR A 120 5.07 -6.11 3.04
CA TYR A 120 5.81 -4.84 2.97
C TYR A 120 7.08 -4.97 2.12
N LEU A 121 7.94 -5.97 2.38
CA LEU A 121 9.17 -6.18 1.61
C LEU A 121 8.89 -6.44 0.13
N LEU A 122 7.89 -7.26 -0.20
CA LEU A 122 7.49 -7.50 -1.59
C LEU A 122 7.00 -6.22 -2.27
N THR A 123 6.35 -5.33 -1.53
CA THR A 123 5.89 -4.04 -2.07
C THR A 123 7.03 -3.07 -2.33
N LEU A 124 8.15 -3.19 -1.61
CA LEU A 124 9.35 -2.39 -1.86
C LEU A 124 10.13 -2.84 -3.09
N PHE A 125 10.21 -4.15 -3.34
CA PHE A 125 11.10 -4.69 -4.38
C PHE A 125 10.35 -5.28 -5.58
N VAL A 126 9.35 -6.11 -5.32
CA VAL A 126 8.67 -6.90 -6.36
C VAL A 126 7.63 -6.07 -7.08
N VAL A 127 6.80 -5.31 -6.37
CA VAL A 127 5.72 -4.52 -7.01
C VAL A 127 6.28 -3.46 -7.96
N PRO A 128 7.30 -2.64 -7.60
CA PRO A 128 7.85 -1.63 -8.51
C PRO A 128 8.51 -2.27 -9.74
N TYR A 129 9.18 -3.41 -9.55
CA TYR A 129 9.77 -4.17 -10.64
C TYR A 129 8.71 -4.67 -11.63
N LEU A 130 7.62 -5.26 -11.12
CA LEU A 130 6.53 -5.76 -11.94
C LEU A 130 5.76 -4.63 -12.65
N ILE A 131 5.56 -3.49 -11.99
CA ILE A 131 4.98 -2.29 -12.61
C ILE A 131 5.87 -1.79 -13.75
N GLY A 132 7.19 -1.72 -13.53
CA GLY A 132 8.15 -1.31 -14.56
C GLY A 132 8.09 -2.20 -15.80
N LEU A 133 7.96 -3.52 -15.63
CA LEU A 133 7.73 -4.45 -16.74
C LEU A 133 6.38 -4.20 -17.41
N ALA A 134 5.30 -4.02 -16.64
CA ALA A 134 3.95 -3.81 -17.18
C ALA A 134 3.83 -2.51 -17.97
N MET A 135 4.46 -1.42 -17.52
CA MET A 135 4.45 -0.14 -18.23
C MET A 135 5.14 -0.21 -19.60
N GLY A 136 6.10 -1.12 -19.79
CA GLY A 136 6.72 -1.36 -21.10
C GLY A 136 5.77 -1.93 -22.16
N PHE A 137 4.62 -2.50 -21.74
CA PHE A 137 3.58 -3.03 -22.63
C PHE A 137 2.41 -2.06 -22.84
N LEU A 138 2.34 -0.98 -22.06
CA LEU A 138 1.32 0.04 -22.24
C LEU A 138 1.83 1.08 -23.24
N PRO A 139 1.17 1.25 -24.40
CA PRO A 139 1.43 2.38 -25.26
C PRO A 139 0.87 3.62 -24.56
N VAL A 140 1.73 4.29 -23.77
CA VAL A 140 1.50 5.63 -23.23
C VAL A 140 1.95 6.69 -24.22
#